data_AF-A0A8S0ZP06-F1
#
_entry.id   AF-A0A8S0ZP06-F1
#
_cell.length_a   1.000
_cell.length_b   1.000
_cell.length_c   1.000
_cell.angle_alpha   90.00
_cell.angle_beta   90.00
_cell.angle_gamma   90.00
#
_symmetry.space_group_name_H-M   'P 1'
#
loop_
_entity.id
_entity.type
_entity.pdbx_description
1 polymer ?
#
loop_
_entity_poly.entity_id
_entity_poly.type
_entity_poly.pdbx_seq_one_letter_code
_entity_poly.pdbx_strand_id
1 'polypeptide(L)'
;MNKLNLLWSKARQRLTETKLKSLYSDLMIQDKEELIQKRLNSEGGDKEGLKEAELRRKLTNIMSAYGLLHHFDPDAPKQKEHPAYNSATDDYINKSIFKDKKLNYLWSKAENSGFTHEELIALREEFSHHQEKIDQYYDLFDDNSGKDDGYKNVINEDELDKFNEISEHTNEMTKDFIGKANAIREKHRDLRDGYDKLQRVIAKGPNNREFIEPKVQGLWKIAVAANFTVDELASLKVELQHYESRLLKLRHLRADHVSNREKHKSKVAAAGDKINHFEEQEQMIKKHSRKVEKMHSDLESRILERHTEL
;
A
#
# COMPACT_ATOMS: atom_id res chain seq x y z
N MET A 1 -24.16 40.60 23.50
CA MET A 1 -23.84 41.32 22.24
C MET A 1 -22.96 40.50 21.28
N ASN A 2 -21.62 40.47 21.41
CA ASN A 2 -20.77 39.81 20.37
C ASN A 2 -21.00 38.30 20.19
N LYS A 3 -21.36 37.57 21.26
CA LYS A 3 -21.60 36.12 21.22
C LYS A 3 -22.86 35.74 20.41
N LEU A 4 -23.94 36.51 20.57
CA LEU A 4 -25.22 36.29 19.88
C LEU A 4 -25.10 36.62 18.39
N ASN A 5 -24.35 37.68 18.04
CA ASN A 5 -24.09 38.04 16.65
C ASN A 5 -23.28 36.96 15.90
N LEU A 6 -22.30 36.35 16.57
CA LEU A 6 -21.54 35.24 16.01
C LEU A 6 -22.41 33.99 15.80
N LEU A 7 -23.25 33.67 16.78
CA LEU A 7 -24.21 32.56 16.67
C LEU A 7 -25.19 32.78 15.52
N TRP A 8 -25.75 33.99 15.39
CA TRP A 8 -26.66 34.37 14.32
C TRP A 8 -26.02 34.27 12.94
N SER A 9 -24.78 34.72 12.80
CA SER A 9 -24.05 34.68 11.54
C SER A 9 -23.76 33.25 11.08
N LYS A 10 -23.39 32.36 12.02
CA LYS A 10 -23.18 30.93 11.75
C LYS A 10 -24.50 30.20 11.45
N ALA A 11 -25.56 30.53 12.17
CA ALA A 11 -26.90 29.99 11.93
C ALA A 11 -27.43 30.33 10.53
N ARG A 12 -27.20 31.57 10.05
CA ARG A 12 -27.62 32.01 8.72
C ARG A 12 -27.00 31.21 7.57
N GLN A 13 -25.81 30.64 7.76
CA GLN A 13 -25.12 29.86 6.74
C GLN A 13 -25.56 28.39 6.68
N ARG A 14 -26.21 27.86 7.72
CA ARG A 14 -26.42 26.41 7.89
C ARG A 14 -27.88 25.99 8.13
N LEU A 15 -28.76 26.91 8.54
CA LEU A 15 -30.15 26.60 8.86
C LEU A 15 -31.14 27.08 7.78
N THR A 16 -32.21 26.32 7.60
CA THR A 16 -33.34 26.66 6.71
C THR A 16 -34.14 27.85 7.24
N GLU A 17 -34.78 28.63 6.35
CA GLU A 17 -35.47 29.89 6.72
C GLU A 17 -36.52 29.75 7.83
N THR A 18 -37.22 28.62 7.90
CA THR A 18 -38.20 28.31 8.97
C THR A 18 -37.54 28.15 10.34
N LYS A 19 -36.43 27.42 10.40
CA LYS A 19 -35.64 27.21 11.63
C LYS A 19 -34.91 28.49 12.05
N LEU A 20 -34.53 29.33 11.08
CA LEU A 20 -33.88 30.62 11.32
C LEU A 20 -34.82 31.63 11.99
N LYS A 21 -36.10 31.69 11.59
CA LYS A 21 -37.11 32.53 12.25
C LYS A 21 -37.37 32.09 13.70
N SER A 22 -37.44 30.77 13.95
CA SER A 22 -37.60 30.20 15.30
C SER A 22 -36.38 30.47 16.18
N LEU A 23 -35.16 30.28 15.65
CA LEU A 23 -33.94 30.61 16.37
C LEU A 23 -33.84 32.10 16.67
N TYR A 24 -34.31 32.98 15.79
CA TYR A 24 -34.31 34.42 16.02
C TYR A 24 -35.20 34.82 17.19
N SER A 25 -36.42 34.27 17.29
CA SER A 25 -37.28 34.52 18.44
C SER A 25 -36.66 34.03 19.74
N ASP A 26 -36.06 32.84 19.74
CA ASP A 26 -35.41 32.26 20.91
C ASP A 26 -34.19 33.09 21.36
N LEU A 27 -33.39 33.57 20.39
CA LEU A 27 -32.22 34.41 20.64
C LEU A 27 -32.60 35.80 21.18
N MET A 28 -33.71 36.37 20.71
CA MET A 28 -34.24 37.65 21.19
C MET A 28 -34.77 37.56 22.63
N ILE A 29 -35.42 36.45 22.98
CA ILE A 29 -35.86 36.18 24.35
C ILE A 29 -34.63 36.06 25.27
N GLN A 30 -33.62 35.30 24.83
CA GLN A 30 -32.37 35.15 25.55
C GLN A 30 -31.63 36.48 25.77
N ASP A 31 -31.56 37.36 24.76
CA ASP A 31 -30.91 38.67 24.90
C ASP A 31 -31.63 39.56 25.92
N LYS A 32 -32.97 39.52 25.95
CA LYS A 32 -33.77 40.23 26.95
C LYS A 32 -33.51 39.72 28.36
N GLU A 33 -33.45 38.41 28.54
CA GLU A 33 -33.14 37.79 29.83
C GLU A 33 -31.69 38.06 30.28
N GLU A 34 -30.71 38.05 29.36
CA GLU A 34 -29.31 38.39 29.65
C GLU A 34 -29.17 39.87 30.07
N LEU A 35 -29.95 40.77 29.47
CA LEU A 35 -29.95 42.19 29.81
C LEU A 35 -30.58 42.44 31.20
N ILE A 36 -31.64 41.72 31.54
CA ILE A 36 -32.25 41.74 32.89
C ILE A 36 -31.27 41.19 33.92
N GLN A 37 -30.61 40.06 33.63
CA GLN A 37 -29.62 39.47 34.52
C GLN A 37 -28.41 40.40 34.73
N LYS A 38 -27.94 41.09 33.68
CA LYS A 38 -26.86 42.08 33.83
C LYS A 38 -27.25 43.25 34.73
N ARG A 39 -28.49 43.73 34.65
CA ARG A 39 -29.00 44.75 35.57
C ARG A 39 -29.06 44.23 37.01
N LEU A 40 -29.58 43.02 37.20
CA LEU A 40 -29.69 42.40 38.51
C LEU A 40 -28.32 42.07 39.13
N ASN A 41 -27.33 41.70 38.31
CA ASN A 41 -25.94 41.53 38.72
C ASN A 41 -25.29 42.87 39.11
N SER A 42 -25.59 43.97 38.41
CA SER A 42 -25.08 45.31 38.76
C SER A 42 -25.68 45.87 40.06
N GLU A 43 -26.87 45.40 40.44
CA GLU A 43 -27.54 45.71 41.71
C GLU A 43 -27.11 44.78 42.86
N GLY A 44 -26.18 43.84 42.62
CA GLY A 44 -25.62 42.95 43.63
C GLY A 44 -26.54 41.81 44.08
N GLY A 45 -27.61 41.53 43.32
CA GLY A 45 -28.67 40.59 43.67
C GLY A 45 -28.42 39.11 43.38
N ASP A 46 -27.32 38.75 42.71
CA ASP A 46 -26.99 37.35 42.38
C ASP A 46 -25.55 37.00 42.81
N LYS A 47 -25.38 36.69 44.10
CA LYS A 47 -24.09 36.28 44.68
C LYS A 47 -23.76 34.81 44.43
N GLU A 48 -24.77 33.99 44.09
CA GLU A 48 -24.62 32.55 43.86
C GLU A 48 -24.51 32.18 42.37
N GLY A 49 -24.75 33.14 41.45
CA GLY A 49 -24.61 32.94 40.00
C GLY A 49 -25.61 31.93 39.42
N LEU A 50 -26.68 31.63 40.15
CA LEU A 50 -27.60 30.55 39.85
C LEU A 50 -28.46 30.91 38.62
N LYS A 51 -28.86 32.17 38.50
CA LYS A 51 -29.60 32.65 37.32
C LYS A 51 -28.69 32.79 36.11
N GLU A 52 -27.41 33.13 36.30
CA GLU A 52 -26.44 33.13 35.21
C GLU A 52 -26.18 31.71 34.66
N ALA A 53 -26.05 30.72 35.55
CA ALA A 53 -25.88 29.31 35.15
C ALA A 53 -27.12 28.77 34.41
N GLU A 54 -28.33 29.16 34.85
CA GLU A 54 -29.58 28.80 34.18
C GLU A 54 -29.65 29.40 32.76
N LEU A 55 -29.27 30.66 32.58
CA LEU A 55 -29.23 31.30 31.26
C LEU A 55 -28.20 30.67 30.33
N ARG A 56 -27.02 30.29 30.86
CA ARG A 56 -26.02 29.54 30.10
C ARG A 56 -26.55 28.17 29.67
N ARG A 57 -27.24 27.44 30.56
CA ARG A 57 -27.90 26.16 30.23
C ARG A 57 -28.98 26.32 29.17
N LYS A 58 -29.83 27.35 29.27
CA LYS A 58 -30.83 27.67 28.25
C LYS A 58 -30.18 27.95 26.87
N LEU A 59 -29.08 28.71 26.85
CA LEU A 59 -28.32 28.96 25.61
C LEU A 59 -27.77 27.66 25.02
N THR A 60 -27.16 26.82 25.85
CA THR A 60 -26.62 25.52 25.42
C THR A 60 -27.71 24.60 24.87
N ASN A 61 -28.90 24.59 25.49
CA ASN A 61 -30.04 23.82 25.03
C ASN A 61 -30.56 24.32 23.67
N ILE A 62 -30.67 25.63 23.48
CA ILE A 62 -31.02 26.23 22.19
C ILE A 62 -29.96 25.86 21.14
N MET A 63 -28.67 26.03 21.46
CA MET A 63 -27.58 25.65 20.55
C MET A 63 -27.59 24.16 20.20
N SER A 64 -27.94 23.28 21.13
CA SER A 64 -28.10 21.84 20.89
C SER A 64 -29.30 21.52 19.99
N ALA A 65 -30.47 22.11 20.28
CA ALA A 65 -31.71 21.89 19.51
C ALA A 65 -31.57 22.28 18.03
N TYR A 66 -30.75 23.29 17.74
CA TYR A 66 -30.47 23.74 16.37
C TYR A 66 -29.15 23.18 15.79
N GLY A 67 -28.47 22.24 16.46
CA GLY A 67 -27.25 21.59 15.97
C GLY A 67 -26.02 22.52 15.87
N LEU A 68 -26.06 23.67 16.54
CA LEU A 68 -24.99 24.68 16.54
C LEU A 68 -23.90 24.41 17.58
N LEU A 69 -24.15 23.50 18.54
CA LEU A 69 -23.28 23.24 19.68
C LEU A 69 -21.89 22.69 19.29
N HIS A 70 -21.84 21.78 18.32
CA HIS A 70 -20.60 21.15 17.84
C HIS A 70 -19.56 22.12 17.25
N HIS A 71 -19.95 23.36 16.95
CA HIS A 71 -19.07 24.37 16.36
C HIS A 71 -18.49 25.36 17.38
N PHE A 72 -18.82 25.21 18.66
CA PHE A 72 -18.30 26.04 19.76
C PHE A 72 -17.56 25.22 20.82
N ASP A 73 -17.54 23.90 20.68
CA ASP A 73 -16.72 23.01 21.49
C ASP A 73 -15.27 23.02 20.94
N PRO A 74 -14.27 23.48 21.72
CA PRO A 74 -12.88 23.51 21.28
C PRO A 74 -12.30 22.11 21.01
N ASP A 75 -12.91 21.06 21.56
CA ASP A 75 -12.46 19.66 21.43
C ASP A 75 -13.29 18.82 20.44
N ALA A 76 -14.32 19.40 19.81
CA ALA A 76 -15.10 18.69 18.80
C ALA A 76 -14.32 18.57 17.48
N PRO A 77 -14.27 17.36 16.86
CA PRO A 77 -13.58 17.17 15.60
C PRO A 77 -14.22 18.06 14.53
N LYS A 78 -13.46 19.04 14.04
CA LYS A 78 -13.88 19.87 12.89
C LYS A 78 -14.20 18.93 11.73
N GLN A 79 -15.48 18.73 11.43
CA GLN A 79 -15.89 18.08 10.19
C GLN A 79 -15.30 18.90 9.04
N LYS A 80 -14.32 18.32 8.34
CA LYS A 80 -13.70 18.93 7.16
C LYS A 80 -14.82 19.21 6.16
N GLU A 81 -15.01 20.49 5.83
CA GLU A 81 -16.09 20.99 4.96
C GLU A 81 -15.99 20.50 3.50
N HIS A 82 -14.95 19.73 3.19
CA HIS A 82 -14.84 18.97 1.96
C HIS A 82 -14.56 17.51 2.32
N PRO A 83 -15.46 16.56 2.01
CA PRO A 83 -15.08 15.17 2.01
C PRO A 83 -13.90 15.09 1.05
N ALA A 84 -12.73 14.71 1.56
CA ALA A 84 -11.61 14.42 0.70
C ALA A 84 -12.11 13.47 -0.39
N TYR A 85 -11.72 13.72 -1.63
CA TYR A 85 -12.04 12.94 -2.84
C TYR A 85 -11.57 11.46 -2.78
N ASN A 86 -11.34 10.93 -1.58
CA ASN A 86 -10.97 9.57 -1.21
C ASN A 86 -12.05 8.84 -0.41
N SER A 87 -13.29 9.34 -0.36
CA SER A 87 -14.44 8.47 -0.07
C SER A 87 -14.80 7.71 -1.36
N ALA A 88 -13.82 6.95 -1.86
CA ALA A 88 -14.09 5.91 -2.82
C ALA A 88 -14.85 4.83 -2.05
N THR A 89 -16.18 4.97 -2.05
CA THR A 89 -17.09 3.84 -2.20
C THR A 89 -16.79 2.64 -1.30
N ASP A 90 -17.27 2.73 -0.07
CA ASP A 90 -17.40 1.56 0.83
C ASP A 90 -18.24 0.45 0.16
N ASP A 91 -19.09 0.81 -0.81
CA ASP A 91 -19.95 -0.14 -1.55
C ASP A 91 -19.20 -1.03 -2.57
N TYR A 92 -17.99 -0.68 -3.01
CA TYR A 92 -17.17 -1.59 -3.85
C TYR A 92 -16.31 -2.56 -3.04
N ILE A 93 -16.31 -2.45 -1.70
CA ILE A 93 -15.55 -3.35 -0.82
C ILE A 93 -16.18 -4.75 -0.78
N ASN A 94 -17.46 -4.90 -1.18
CA ASN A 94 -18.13 -6.20 -1.29
C ASN A 94 -17.63 -7.09 -2.46
N LYS A 95 -16.53 -6.72 -3.14
CA LYS A 95 -15.77 -7.60 -4.04
C LYS A 95 -14.29 -7.75 -3.65
N SER A 96 -13.93 -7.29 -2.46
CA SER A 96 -12.59 -7.38 -1.89
C SER A 96 -12.45 -8.70 -1.14
N ILE A 97 -11.98 -9.75 -1.81
CA ILE A 97 -11.76 -11.07 -1.18
C ILE A 97 -10.64 -10.98 -0.11
N PHE A 98 -9.70 -10.06 -0.29
CA PHE A 98 -8.58 -9.79 0.61
C PHE A 98 -8.67 -8.37 1.18
N LYS A 99 -8.04 -8.10 2.33
CA LYS A 99 -8.01 -6.73 2.92
C LYS A 99 -7.09 -5.80 2.11
N ASP A 100 -6.01 -6.33 1.52
CA ASP A 100 -5.11 -5.55 0.67
C ASP A 100 -5.63 -5.40 -0.77
N LYS A 101 -5.75 -4.15 -1.22
CA LYS A 101 -6.09 -3.76 -2.60
C LYS A 101 -5.15 -4.39 -3.63
N LYS A 102 -3.86 -4.53 -3.32
CA LYS A 102 -2.87 -5.13 -4.24
C LYS A 102 -3.12 -6.62 -4.44
N LEU A 103 -3.52 -7.33 -3.39
CA LEU A 103 -3.85 -8.75 -3.46
C LEU A 103 -5.12 -8.97 -4.29
N ASN A 104 -6.14 -8.13 -4.11
CA ASN A 104 -7.35 -8.20 -4.95
C ASN A 104 -7.07 -7.95 -6.44
N TYR A 105 -6.13 -7.03 -6.75
CA TYR A 105 -5.70 -6.80 -8.12
C TYR A 105 -5.02 -8.04 -8.73
N LEU A 106 -4.12 -8.67 -7.98
CA LEU A 106 -3.48 -9.90 -8.40
C LEU A 106 -4.49 -11.06 -8.54
N TRP A 107 -5.44 -11.18 -7.62
CA TRP A 107 -6.49 -12.20 -7.67
C TRP A 107 -7.38 -12.05 -8.91
N SER A 108 -7.81 -10.83 -9.21
CA SER A 108 -8.57 -10.54 -10.44
C SER A 108 -7.79 -10.90 -11.70
N LYS A 109 -6.46 -10.72 -11.67
CA LYS A 109 -5.57 -11.13 -12.76
C LYS A 109 -5.43 -12.66 -12.86
N ALA A 110 -5.44 -13.36 -11.73
CA ALA A 110 -5.40 -14.81 -11.67
C ALA A 110 -6.71 -15.44 -12.21
N GLU A 111 -7.87 -14.92 -11.83
CA GLU A 111 -9.17 -15.36 -12.36
C GLU A 111 -9.22 -15.20 -13.90
N ASN A 112 -8.70 -14.08 -14.40
CA ASN A 112 -8.62 -13.82 -15.84
C ASN A 112 -7.55 -14.67 -16.55
N SER A 113 -6.59 -15.26 -15.82
CA SER A 113 -5.53 -16.08 -16.40
C SER A 113 -5.88 -17.57 -16.56
N GLY A 114 -7.14 -17.94 -16.35
CA GLY A 114 -7.68 -19.25 -16.76
C GLY A 114 -7.10 -20.45 -16.01
N PHE A 115 -6.67 -20.27 -14.76
CA PHE A 115 -6.22 -21.37 -13.91
C PHE A 115 -7.31 -22.43 -13.74
N THR A 116 -6.90 -23.68 -13.57
CA THR A 116 -7.84 -24.75 -13.20
C THR A 116 -8.41 -24.50 -11.79
N HIS A 117 -9.58 -25.08 -11.49
CA HIS A 117 -10.23 -24.83 -10.20
C HIS A 117 -9.37 -25.28 -9.00
N GLU A 118 -8.63 -26.39 -9.14
CA GLU A 118 -7.70 -26.87 -8.12
C GLU A 118 -6.52 -25.91 -7.91
N GLU A 119 -5.93 -25.40 -8.99
CA GLU A 119 -4.86 -24.40 -8.93
C GLU A 119 -5.34 -23.08 -8.32
N LEU A 120 -6.58 -22.66 -8.59
CA LEU A 120 -7.18 -21.47 -7.98
C LEU A 120 -7.37 -21.63 -6.48
N ILE A 121 -7.76 -22.82 -5.99
CA ILE A 121 -7.89 -23.10 -4.56
C ILE A 121 -6.52 -23.01 -3.87
N ALA A 122 -5.51 -23.67 -4.43
CA ALA A 122 -4.14 -23.61 -3.90
C ALA A 122 -3.58 -22.17 -3.93
N LEU A 123 -3.84 -21.43 -5.00
CA LEU A 123 -3.46 -20.02 -5.09
C LEU A 123 -4.18 -19.19 -4.04
N ARG A 124 -5.48 -19.41 -3.83
CA ARG A 124 -6.25 -18.71 -2.79
C ARG A 124 -5.68 -18.94 -1.39
N GLU A 125 -5.25 -20.16 -1.09
CA GLU A 125 -4.58 -20.49 0.18
C GLU A 125 -3.25 -19.72 0.32
N GLU A 126 -2.42 -19.68 -0.73
CA GLU A 126 -1.18 -18.88 -0.72
C GLU A 126 -1.45 -17.38 -0.56
N PHE A 127 -2.52 -16.84 -1.18
CA PHE A 127 -2.96 -15.45 -0.99
C PHE A 127 -3.44 -15.19 0.44
N SER A 128 -4.15 -16.15 1.06
CA SER A 128 -4.57 -16.07 2.46
C SER A 128 -3.37 -16.02 3.40
N HIS A 129 -2.40 -16.91 3.20
CA HIS A 129 -1.15 -16.88 3.98
C HIS A 129 -0.35 -15.59 3.78
N HIS A 130 -0.40 -15.01 2.58
CA HIS A 130 0.24 -13.72 2.35
C HIS A 130 -0.50 -12.59 3.08
N GLN A 131 -1.83 -12.61 3.10
CA GLN A 131 -2.64 -11.68 3.89
C GLN A 131 -2.36 -11.83 5.40
N GLU A 132 -2.25 -13.06 5.92
CA GLU A 132 -1.88 -13.31 7.32
C GLU A 132 -0.49 -12.75 7.65
N LYS A 133 0.48 -12.86 6.74
CA LYS A 133 1.81 -12.25 6.92
C LYS A 133 1.75 -10.72 6.92
N ILE A 134 0.89 -10.13 6.09
CA ILE A 134 0.67 -8.68 6.06
C ILE A 134 0.05 -8.22 7.39
N ASP A 135 -0.96 -8.95 7.87
CA ASP A 135 -1.63 -8.65 9.14
C ASP A 135 -0.62 -8.77 10.31
N GLN A 136 0.19 -9.83 10.37
CA GLN A 136 1.27 -9.97 11.36
C GLN A 136 2.29 -8.83 11.29
N TYR A 137 2.60 -8.32 10.10
CA TYR A 137 3.50 -7.18 9.95
C TYR A 137 2.89 -5.88 10.49
N TYR A 138 1.59 -5.67 10.27
CA TYR A 138 0.88 -4.52 10.84
C TYR A 138 0.74 -4.65 12.36
N ASP A 139 0.46 -5.84 12.90
CA ASP A 139 0.43 -6.09 14.35
C ASP A 139 1.78 -5.77 15.00
N LEU A 140 2.90 -6.18 14.38
CA LEU A 140 4.25 -5.81 14.82
C LEU A 140 4.50 -4.30 14.75
N PHE A 141 3.84 -3.60 13.84
CA PHE A 141 3.95 -2.15 13.73
C PHE A 141 3.12 -1.45 14.81
N ASP A 142 1.90 -1.90 15.07
CA ASP A 142 1.01 -1.39 16.11
C ASP A 142 1.56 -1.64 17.53
N ASP A 143 2.20 -2.80 17.75
CA ASP A 143 2.90 -3.13 19.00
C ASP A 143 4.16 -2.27 19.21
N ASN A 144 4.82 -1.82 18.12
CA ASN A 144 5.99 -0.93 18.20
C ASN A 144 5.63 0.56 18.16
N SER A 145 4.51 0.95 17.55
CA SER A 145 4.00 2.32 17.55
C SER A 145 3.25 2.59 18.85
N GLY A 146 3.92 2.29 19.96
CA GLY A 146 3.34 2.20 21.28
C GLY A 146 2.28 3.26 21.55
N LYS A 147 1.30 2.86 22.34
CA LYS A 147 0.40 3.68 23.15
C LYS A 147 1.17 4.59 24.15
N ASP A 148 2.38 5.01 23.80
CA ASP A 148 3.39 5.70 24.60
C ASP A 148 3.83 7.03 23.93
N ASP A 149 3.01 7.54 23.01
CA ASP A 149 3.17 8.89 22.45
C ASP A 149 2.60 9.99 23.38
N GLY A 150 2.56 9.73 24.69
CA GLY A 150 2.22 10.72 25.72
C GLY A 150 3.36 11.68 26.09
N TYR A 151 4.60 11.36 25.69
CA TYR A 151 5.80 12.07 26.17
C TYR A 151 6.78 12.43 25.05
N LYS A 152 6.29 12.90 23.89
CA LYS A 152 7.17 13.55 22.90
C LYS A 152 7.51 14.97 23.38
N ASN A 153 8.45 15.08 24.33
CA ASN A 153 9.33 16.23 24.67
C ASN A 153 9.76 16.28 26.14
N VAL A 154 9.60 15.22 26.93
CA VAL A 154 10.24 15.17 28.26
C VAL A 154 11.59 14.50 28.07
N ILE A 155 12.67 15.27 28.23
CA ILE A 155 14.01 14.68 28.38
C ILE A 155 13.95 13.89 29.69
N ASN A 156 14.02 12.57 29.59
CA ASN A 156 14.06 11.70 30.76
C ASN A 156 15.44 11.88 31.42
N GLU A 157 15.49 12.63 32.53
CA GLU A 157 16.75 12.91 33.25
C GLU A 157 17.43 11.59 33.70
N ASP A 158 16.66 10.54 34.00
CA ASP A 158 17.16 9.21 34.35
C ASP A 158 17.82 8.47 33.15
N GLU A 159 17.45 8.78 31.90
CA GLU A 159 18.14 8.25 30.71
C GLU A 159 19.43 9.02 30.39
N LEU A 160 19.51 10.30 30.78
CA LEU A 160 20.68 11.13 30.56
C LEU A 160 21.86 10.67 31.43
N ASP A 161 21.57 10.28 32.67
CA ASP A 161 22.58 9.73 33.60
C ASP A 161 23.07 8.33 33.17
N LYS A 162 22.19 7.51 32.55
CA LYS A 162 22.57 6.19 32.00
C LYS A 162 23.51 6.27 30.79
N PHE A 163 23.56 7.40 30.08
CA PHE A 163 24.48 7.55 28.95
C PHE A 163 25.93 7.82 29.38
N ASN A 164 26.13 8.24 30.64
CA ASN A 164 27.45 8.45 31.22
C ASN A 164 28.01 7.22 31.95
N GLU A 165 27.18 6.21 32.24
CA GLU A 165 27.63 4.94 32.80
C GLU A 165 27.82 3.88 31.69
N ILE A 166 29.07 3.50 31.44
CA ILE A 166 29.40 2.35 30.59
C ILE A 166 29.07 1.08 31.39
N SER A 167 27.80 0.72 31.45
CA SER A 167 27.32 -0.55 32.00
C SER A 167 26.90 -1.49 30.88
N GLU A 168 27.27 -2.78 30.99
CA GLU A 168 26.98 -3.83 30.00
C GLU A 168 25.47 -3.96 29.66
N HIS A 169 24.59 -3.51 30.57
CA HIS A 169 23.14 -3.57 30.46
C HIS A 169 22.52 -2.54 29.48
N THR A 170 23.20 -1.43 29.16
CA THR A 170 22.69 -0.45 28.16
C THR A 170 22.79 -1.01 26.73
N ASN A 171 23.70 -1.96 26.50
CA ASN A 171 23.82 -2.69 25.25
C ASN A 171 22.67 -3.70 25.03
N GLU A 172 22.00 -4.19 26.07
CA GLU A 172 20.91 -5.16 25.93
C GLU A 172 19.63 -4.50 25.43
N MET A 173 19.22 -3.36 26.01
CA MET A 173 18.04 -2.62 25.52
C MET A 173 18.21 -2.14 24.07
N THR A 174 19.39 -1.63 23.71
CA THR A 174 19.68 -1.20 22.33
C THR A 174 19.71 -2.38 21.36
N LYS A 175 20.23 -3.54 21.76
CA LYS A 175 20.16 -4.78 20.98
C LYS A 175 18.72 -5.24 20.75
N ASP A 176 17.84 -5.10 21.73
CA ASP A 176 16.43 -5.49 21.58
C ASP A 176 15.68 -4.57 20.60
N PHE A 177 15.90 -3.26 20.66
CA PHE A 177 15.35 -2.32 19.66
C PHE A 177 15.93 -2.57 18.26
N ILE A 178 17.24 -2.81 18.15
CA ILE A 178 17.89 -3.15 16.86
C ILE A 178 17.39 -4.50 16.34
N GLY A 179 17.20 -5.49 17.22
CA GLY A 179 16.65 -6.80 16.90
C GLY A 179 15.21 -6.71 16.39
N LYS A 180 14.35 -5.95 17.07
CA LYS A 180 12.97 -5.68 16.63
C LYS A 180 12.93 -4.92 15.30
N ALA A 181 13.76 -3.89 15.13
CA ALA A 181 13.86 -3.15 13.87
C ALA A 181 14.36 -4.03 12.71
N ASN A 182 15.30 -4.93 12.97
CA ASN A 182 15.76 -5.92 11.99
C ASN A 182 14.67 -6.94 11.67
N ALA A 183 13.90 -7.40 12.66
CA ALA A 183 12.76 -8.29 12.43
C ALA A 183 11.69 -7.62 11.55
N ILE A 184 11.38 -6.34 11.76
CA ILE A 184 10.45 -5.59 10.88
C ILE A 184 11.00 -5.52 9.46
N ARG A 185 12.29 -5.23 9.29
CA ARG A 185 12.93 -5.17 7.95
C ARG A 185 12.91 -6.52 7.26
N GLU A 186 13.18 -7.60 8.00
CA GLU A 186 13.15 -8.97 7.49
C GLU A 186 11.73 -9.34 7.05
N LYS A 187 10.72 -9.10 7.89
CA LYS A 187 9.31 -9.33 7.54
C LYS A 187 8.88 -8.49 6.34
N HIS A 188 9.29 -7.22 6.25
CA HIS A 188 9.00 -6.39 5.09
C HIS A 188 9.63 -6.94 3.80
N ARG A 189 10.85 -7.47 3.89
CA ARG A 189 11.51 -8.13 2.76
C ARG A 189 10.77 -9.41 2.37
N ASP A 190 10.38 -10.23 3.34
CA ASP A 190 9.61 -11.46 3.09
C ASP A 190 8.24 -11.18 2.46
N LEU A 191 7.59 -10.09 2.85
CA LEU A 191 6.35 -9.63 2.22
C LEU A 191 6.58 -9.22 0.77
N ARG A 192 7.65 -8.47 0.51
CA ARG A 192 7.99 -8.08 -0.86
C ARG A 192 8.29 -9.30 -1.72
N ASP A 193 9.13 -10.21 -1.23
CA ASP A 193 9.53 -11.41 -1.97
C ASP A 193 8.34 -12.36 -2.17
N GLY A 194 7.43 -12.47 -1.19
CA GLY A 194 6.18 -13.22 -1.28
C GLY A 194 5.22 -12.65 -2.33
N TYR A 195 5.06 -11.33 -2.36
CA TYR A 195 4.25 -10.65 -3.37
C TYR A 195 4.84 -10.83 -4.78
N ASP A 196 6.15 -10.68 -4.94
CA ASP A 196 6.85 -10.90 -6.21
C ASP A 196 6.73 -12.36 -6.68
N LYS A 197 6.74 -13.34 -5.76
CA LYS A 197 6.47 -14.76 -6.04
C LYS A 197 5.05 -14.95 -6.56
N LEU A 198 4.04 -14.44 -5.86
CA LEU A 198 2.63 -14.52 -6.28
C LEU A 198 2.40 -13.87 -7.64
N GLN A 199 2.97 -12.68 -7.85
CA GLN A 199 2.91 -11.97 -9.12
C GLN A 199 3.54 -12.79 -10.25
N ARG A 200 4.65 -13.49 -9.99
CA ARG A 200 5.29 -14.37 -10.98
C ARG A 200 4.45 -15.60 -11.27
N VAL A 201 3.84 -16.24 -10.26
CA VAL A 201 2.97 -17.40 -10.45
C VAL A 201 1.77 -17.02 -11.32
N ILE A 202 1.11 -15.90 -11.03
CA ILE A 202 0.01 -15.39 -11.84
C ILE A 202 0.47 -15.02 -13.25
N ALA A 203 1.62 -14.36 -13.38
CA ALA A 203 2.23 -14.07 -14.67
C ALA A 203 2.76 -15.31 -15.41
N LYS A 204 2.73 -16.50 -14.78
CA LYS A 204 3.06 -17.79 -15.38
C LYS A 204 1.83 -18.71 -15.55
N GLY A 205 0.64 -18.27 -15.11
CA GLY A 205 -0.61 -19.00 -15.27
C GLY A 205 -0.92 -19.50 -16.70
N PRO A 206 -1.85 -20.45 -16.84
CA PRO A 206 -2.06 -21.22 -18.07
C PRO A 206 -2.56 -20.40 -19.28
N ASN A 207 -3.17 -19.22 -19.09
CA ASN A 207 -3.46 -18.29 -20.19
C ASN A 207 -2.29 -17.38 -20.59
N ASN A 208 -1.13 -17.49 -19.95
CA ASN A 208 0.05 -16.95 -20.59
C ASN A 208 0.21 -17.80 -21.84
N ARG A 209 0.04 -17.13 -22.99
CA ARG A 209 0.59 -17.49 -24.30
C ARG A 209 1.67 -18.52 -24.03
N GLU A 210 1.55 -19.74 -24.57
CA GLU A 210 2.30 -20.94 -24.15
C GLU A 210 3.83 -20.76 -24.03
N PHE A 211 4.34 -19.63 -24.53
CA PHE A 211 5.67 -19.07 -24.35
C PHE A 211 5.57 -17.58 -23.92
N ILE A 212 6.42 -17.12 -23.01
CA ILE A 212 6.59 -15.72 -22.57
C ILE A 212 7.26 -14.89 -23.68
N GLU A 213 8.23 -15.46 -24.39
CA GLU A 213 9.03 -14.75 -25.39
C GLU A 213 8.27 -14.60 -26.74
N PRO A 214 8.08 -13.38 -27.27
CA PRO A 214 7.34 -13.14 -28.52
C PRO A 214 7.88 -13.89 -29.74
N LYS A 215 9.20 -14.09 -29.82
CA LYS A 215 9.83 -14.86 -30.91
C LYS A 215 9.40 -16.33 -30.91
N VAL A 216 9.34 -16.93 -29.72
CA VAL A 216 8.94 -18.33 -29.55
C VAL A 216 7.45 -18.48 -29.82
N GLN A 217 6.63 -17.50 -29.40
CA GLN A 217 5.20 -17.43 -29.77
C GLN A 217 5.01 -17.37 -31.28
N GLY A 218 5.82 -16.58 -31.99
CA GLY A 218 5.77 -16.49 -33.45
C GLY A 218 6.04 -17.83 -34.12
N LEU A 219 7.14 -18.50 -33.72
CA LEU A 219 7.49 -19.84 -34.21
C LEU A 219 6.40 -20.86 -33.91
N TRP A 220 5.83 -20.82 -32.70
CA TRP A 220 4.75 -21.74 -32.33
C TRP A 220 3.48 -21.53 -33.16
N LYS A 221 3.09 -20.29 -33.45
CA LYS A 221 1.94 -20.02 -34.32
C LYS A 221 2.14 -20.56 -35.73
N ILE A 222 3.35 -20.39 -36.28
CA ILE A 222 3.70 -20.93 -37.59
C ILE A 222 3.70 -22.46 -37.54
N ALA A 223 4.22 -23.05 -36.45
CA ALA A 223 4.21 -24.49 -36.26
C ALA A 223 2.80 -25.08 -36.12
N VAL A 224 1.89 -24.43 -35.40
CA VAL A 224 0.48 -24.86 -35.30
C VAL A 224 -0.25 -24.72 -36.64
N ALA A 225 0.11 -23.70 -37.44
CA ALA A 225 -0.41 -23.53 -38.79
C ALA A 225 0.19 -24.52 -39.80
N ALA A 226 1.36 -25.10 -39.50
CA ALA A 226 1.98 -26.13 -40.31
C ALA A 226 1.37 -27.51 -40.00
N ASN A 227 1.37 -28.40 -40.99
CA ASN A 227 0.77 -29.73 -40.89
C ASN A 227 1.66 -30.73 -40.12
N PHE A 228 1.97 -30.44 -38.85
CA PHE A 228 2.64 -31.40 -37.97
C PHE A 228 1.67 -32.42 -37.39
N THR A 229 2.17 -33.63 -37.13
CA THR A 229 1.42 -34.61 -36.33
C THR A 229 1.36 -34.20 -34.86
N VAL A 230 0.39 -34.74 -34.11
CA VAL A 230 0.20 -34.39 -32.69
C VAL A 230 1.46 -34.72 -31.85
N ASP A 231 2.14 -35.83 -32.15
CA ASP A 231 3.36 -36.25 -31.46
C ASP A 231 4.57 -35.38 -31.81
N GLU A 232 4.71 -34.96 -33.08
CA GLU A 232 5.74 -34.03 -33.52
C GLU A 232 5.53 -32.64 -32.92
N LEU A 233 4.28 -32.18 -32.86
CA LEU A 233 3.92 -30.91 -32.25
C LEU A 233 4.19 -30.90 -30.74
N ALA A 234 3.93 -32.01 -30.05
CA ALA A 234 4.31 -32.17 -28.65
C ALA A 234 5.83 -32.16 -28.45
N SER A 235 6.59 -32.84 -29.33
CA SER A 235 8.06 -32.82 -29.31
C SER A 235 8.61 -31.41 -29.56
N LEU A 236 8.06 -30.71 -30.56
CA LEU A 236 8.43 -29.34 -30.89
C LEU A 236 8.09 -28.36 -29.76
N LYS A 237 6.98 -28.59 -29.05
CA LYS A 237 6.62 -27.79 -27.87
C LYS A 237 7.69 -27.88 -26.79
N VAL A 238 8.19 -29.08 -26.50
CA VAL A 238 9.27 -29.29 -25.53
C VAL A 238 10.58 -28.63 -26.01
N GLU A 239 10.92 -28.76 -27.28
CA GLU A 239 12.10 -28.10 -27.87
C GLU A 239 12.01 -26.56 -27.78
N LEU A 240 10.84 -25.98 -28.08
CA LEU A 240 10.58 -24.53 -27.95
C LEU A 240 10.64 -24.06 -26.49
N GLN A 241 10.17 -24.87 -25.54
CA GLN A 241 10.30 -24.58 -24.11
C GLN A 241 11.77 -24.59 -23.64
N HIS A 242 12.58 -25.51 -24.17
CA HIS A 242 14.02 -25.53 -23.91
C HIS A 242 14.72 -24.31 -24.52
N TYR A 243 14.36 -23.93 -25.75
CA TYR A 243 14.85 -22.72 -26.41
C TYR A 243 14.50 -21.46 -25.59
N GLU A 244 13.24 -21.34 -25.14
CA GLU A 244 12.79 -20.26 -24.28
C GLU A 244 13.56 -20.21 -22.96
N SER A 245 13.71 -21.34 -22.28
CA SER A 245 14.46 -21.43 -21.02
C SER A 245 15.91 -20.97 -21.20
N ARG A 246 16.53 -21.30 -22.34
CA ARG A 246 17.89 -20.85 -22.67
C ARG A 246 17.94 -19.35 -22.96
N LEU A 247 16.91 -18.80 -23.61
CA LEU A 247 16.79 -17.38 -23.93
C LEU A 247 16.59 -16.53 -22.68
N LEU A 248 15.73 -16.98 -21.75
CA LEU A 248 15.57 -16.36 -20.44
C LEU A 248 16.88 -16.40 -19.63
N LYS A 249 17.60 -17.53 -19.64
CA LYS A 249 18.93 -17.63 -19.01
C LYS A 249 19.92 -16.64 -19.61
N LEU A 250 19.93 -16.47 -20.94
CA LEU A 250 20.79 -15.49 -21.61
C LEU A 250 20.43 -14.05 -21.20
N ARG A 251 19.14 -13.72 -21.12
CA ARG A 251 18.67 -12.41 -20.66
C ARG A 251 19.10 -12.13 -19.22
N HIS A 252 18.98 -13.10 -18.33
CA HIS A 252 19.43 -12.98 -16.95
C HIS A 252 20.95 -12.77 -16.87
N LEU A 253 21.75 -13.58 -17.57
CA LEU A 253 23.21 -13.43 -17.61
C LEU A 253 23.63 -12.03 -18.14
N ARG A 254 22.94 -11.51 -19.16
CA ARG A 254 23.18 -10.15 -19.66
C ARG A 254 22.82 -9.08 -18.62
N ALA A 255 21.67 -9.23 -17.94
CA ALA A 255 21.24 -8.29 -16.90
C ALA A 255 22.21 -8.27 -15.69
N ASP A 256 22.70 -9.44 -15.29
CA ASP A 256 23.68 -9.58 -14.22
C ASP A 256 25.03 -8.96 -14.60
N HIS A 257 25.49 -9.19 -15.84
CA HIS A 257 26.72 -8.58 -16.34
C HIS A 257 26.64 -7.06 -16.37
N VAL A 258 25.53 -6.50 -16.85
CA VAL A 258 25.30 -5.04 -16.83
C VAL A 258 25.27 -4.52 -15.40
N SER A 259 24.54 -5.18 -14.50
CA SER A 259 24.43 -4.77 -13.09
C SER A 259 25.76 -4.83 -12.36
N ASN A 260 26.56 -5.87 -12.59
CA ASN A 260 27.90 -5.98 -12.02
C ASN A 260 28.81 -4.91 -12.61
N ARG A 261 28.77 -4.69 -13.94
CA ARG A 261 29.57 -3.64 -14.58
C ARG A 261 29.21 -2.25 -14.04
N GLU A 262 27.93 -1.95 -13.81
CA GLU A 262 27.45 -0.68 -13.21
C GLU A 262 28.01 -0.49 -11.79
N LYS A 263 27.86 -1.51 -10.93
CA LYS A 263 28.35 -1.49 -9.53
C LYS A 263 29.87 -1.38 -9.42
N HIS A 264 30.60 -1.91 -10.41
CA HIS A 264 32.05 -1.87 -10.43
C HIS A 264 32.61 -0.67 -11.18
N LYS A 265 31.83 -0.03 -12.07
CA LYS A 265 32.13 1.29 -12.65
C LYS A 265 32.02 2.43 -11.63
N SER A 266 31.26 2.29 -10.54
CA SER A 266 31.25 3.29 -9.45
C SER A 266 32.38 3.08 -8.44
N LYS A 267 33.02 1.89 -8.44
CA LYS A 267 34.22 1.56 -7.66
C LYS A 267 35.46 1.52 -8.57
N VAL A 268 35.69 2.58 -9.33
CA VAL A 268 36.91 2.75 -10.15
C VAL A 268 38.11 2.87 -9.21
N ALA A 269 38.97 1.85 -9.14
CA ALA A 269 40.43 1.97 -8.94
C ALA A 269 41.12 0.71 -8.36
N ALA A 270 40.41 -0.33 -7.90
CA ALA A 270 41.08 -1.43 -7.19
C ALA A 270 40.86 -2.82 -7.82
N ALA A 271 41.93 -3.34 -8.42
CA ALA A 271 42.20 -4.72 -8.87
C ALA A 271 41.95 -5.02 -10.37
N GLY A 272 43.06 -5.17 -11.12
CA GLY A 272 43.09 -5.67 -12.50
C GLY A 272 42.52 -7.09 -12.67
N ASP A 273 42.47 -7.90 -11.60
CA ASP A 273 41.81 -9.22 -11.60
C ASP A 273 40.31 -9.16 -11.94
N LYS A 274 39.64 -8.03 -11.63
CA LYS A 274 38.20 -7.89 -11.91
C LYS A 274 37.91 -7.70 -13.40
N ILE A 275 38.86 -7.15 -14.16
CA ILE A 275 38.71 -6.94 -15.62
C ILE A 275 38.66 -8.30 -16.33
N ASN A 276 39.54 -9.22 -15.95
CA ASN A 276 39.56 -10.59 -16.48
C ASN A 276 38.23 -11.33 -16.20
N HIS A 277 37.67 -11.18 -15.00
CA HIS A 277 36.37 -11.77 -14.67
C HIS A 277 35.23 -11.23 -15.55
N PHE A 278 35.23 -9.94 -15.88
CA PHE A 278 34.23 -9.37 -16.79
C PHE A 278 34.39 -9.88 -18.22
N GLU A 279 35.62 -10.03 -18.71
CA GLU A 279 35.91 -10.60 -20.03
C GLU A 279 35.48 -12.06 -20.11
N GLU A 280 35.73 -12.86 -19.07
CA GLU A 280 35.25 -14.24 -18.96
C GLU A 280 33.71 -14.31 -19.00
N GLN A 281 33.04 -13.44 -18.25
CA GLN A 281 31.57 -13.36 -18.27
C GLN A 281 31.05 -12.95 -19.66
N GLU A 282 31.70 -12.00 -20.35
CA GLU A 282 31.35 -11.64 -21.73
C GLU A 282 31.53 -12.80 -22.71
N GLN A 283 32.64 -13.54 -22.59
CA GLN A 283 32.87 -14.72 -23.43
C GLN A 283 31.82 -15.80 -23.20
N MET A 284 31.41 -16.02 -21.95
CA MET A 284 30.33 -16.95 -21.61
C MET A 284 28.99 -16.48 -22.20
N ILE A 285 28.65 -15.19 -22.09
CA ILE A 285 27.46 -14.62 -22.72
C ILE A 285 27.50 -14.80 -24.25
N LYS A 286 28.65 -14.57 -24.89
CA LYS A 286 28.83 -14.80 -26.34
C LYS A 286 28.61 -16.27 -26.72
N LYS A 287 29.17 -17.22 -25.96
CA LYS A 287 28.96 -18.66 -26.17
C LYS A 287 27.48 -19.04 -26.03
N HIS A 288 26.81 -18.51 -25.00
CA HIS A 288 25.38 -18.73 -24.81
C HIS A 288 24.53 -18.09 -25.93
N SER A 289 24.88 -16.89 -26.40
CA SER A 289 24.22 -16.22 -27.52
C SER A 289 24.29 -17.06 -28.79
N ARG A 290 25.49 -17.51 -29.17
CA ARG A 290 25.69 -18.36 -30.36
C ARG A 290 24.90 -19.66 -30.28
N LYS A 291 24.83 -20.29 -29.10
CA LYS A 291 24.04 -21.52 -28.91
C LYS A 291 22.53 -21.25 -29.02
N VAL A 292 22.05 -20.13 -28.50
CA VAL A 292 20.63 -19.71 -28.65
C VAL A 292 20.33 -19.39 -30.11
N GLU A 293 21.19 -18.64 -30.79
CA GLU A 293 21.06 -18.34 -32.23
C GLU A 293 21.03 -19.61 -33.08
N LYS A 294 21.93 -20.57 -32.81
CA LYS A 294 21.92 -21.86 -33.52
C LYS A 294 20.61 -22.62 -33.33
N MET A 295 20.14 -22.76 -32.08
CA MET A 295 18.84 -23.41 -31.81
C MET A 295 17.67 -22.66 -32.45
N HIS A 296 17.75 -21.33 -32.52
CA HIS A 296 16.73 -20.53 -33.20
C HIS A 296 16.67 -20.85 -34.69
N SER A 297 17.81 -20.81 -35.38
CA SER A 297 17.90 -21.12 -36.80
C SER A 297 17.49 -22.56 -37.09
N ASP A 298 17.94 -23.54 -36.28
CA ASP A 298 17.57 -24.95 -36.45
C ASP A 298 16.04 -25.15 -36.31
N LEU A 299 15.40 -24.52 -35.32
CA LEU A 299 13.95 -24.58 -35.13
C LEU A 299 13.17 -23.83 -36.22
N GLU A 300 13.64 -22.64 -36.59
CA GLU A 300 13.03 -21.82 -37.65
C GLU A 300 13.08 -22.54 -39.00
N SER A 301 14.23 -23.09 -39.39
CA SER A 301 14.38 -23.89 -40.60
C SER A 301 13.44 -25.11 -40.60
N ARG A 302 13.40 -25.89 -39.52
CA ARG A 302 12.53 -27.08 -39.42
C ARG A 302 11.04 -26.74 -39.51
N ILE A 303 10.63 -25.62 -38.89
CA ILE A 303 9.23 -25.15 -38.93
C ILE A 303 8.88 -24.60 -40.32
N LEU A 304 9.77 -23.83 -40.93
CA LEU A 304 9.55 -23.23 -42.24
C LEU A 304 9.55 -24.28 -43.36
N GLU A 305 10.47 -25.24 -43.35
CA GLU A 305 10.53 -26.32 -44.35
C GLU A 305 9.18 -27.04 -44.44
N ARG A 306 8.63 -27.47 -43.29
CA ARG A 306 7.32 -28.12 -43.22
C ARG A 306 6.15 -27.20 -43.57
N HIS A 307 6.26 -25.91 -43.29
CA HIS A 307 5.24 -24.94 -43.67
C HIS A 307 5.29 -24.62 -45.19
N THR A 308 6.43 -24.73 -45.84
CA THR A 308 6.59 -24.49 -47.29
C THR A 308 6.35 -25.72 -48.17
N GLU A 309 6.39 -26.92 -47.59
CA GLU A 309 5.97 -28.17 -48.24
C GLU A 309 4.43 -28.29 -48.39
N LEU A 310 3.69 -27.27 -47.94
CA LEU A 310 2.25 -27.06 -48.14
C LEU A 310 1.95 -26.28 -49.42
#